data_AF-A0A556AV72-F1
#
_entry.id   AF-A0A556AV72-F1
#
_cell.length_a   1.000
_cell.length_b   1.000
_cell.length_c   1.000
_cell.angle_alpha   90.00
_cell.angle_beta   90.00
_cell.angle_gamma   90.00
#
_symmetry.space_group_name_H-M   'P 1'
#
loop_
_entity.id
_entity.type
_entity.pdbx_description
1 polymer ?
#
loop_
_entity_poly.entity_id
_entity_poly.type
_entity_poly.pdbx_seq_one_letter_code
_entity_poly.pdbx_strand_id
1 'polypeptide(L)'
;MSLALRTMYALFAVHLDRLGEQEGIQAVFLHRGKILTPLQRHLRQHEMTAAGGLDVNGKPADPTFKTTQQGAANQIWTATSSQLEGMEGSYCEGCKIASLDESEPPSYRCPALCR
;
A
#
# COMPACT_ATOMS: atom_id res chain seq x y z
N MET A 1 -4.66 7.49 -1.90
CA MET A 1 -3.82 7.96 -0.78
C MET A 1 -2.60 8.62 -1.38
N SER A 2 -2.24 9.84 -0.96
CA SER A 2 -1.06 10.53 -1.47
C SER A 2 0.20 9.71 -1.21
N LEU A 3 1.18 9.74 -2.12
CA LEU A 3 2.49 9.10 -1.96
C LEU A 3 3.16 9.54 -0.65
N ALA A 4 3.05 10.82 -0.30
CA ALA A 4 3.65 11.40 0.90
C ALA A 4 3.15 10.76 2.22
N LEU A 5 1.84 10.46 2.32
CA LEU A 5 1.29 9.82 3.51
C LEU A 5 1.82 8.39 3.69
N ARG A 6 1.93 7.64 2.58
CA ARG A 6 2.50 6.28 2.62
C ARG A 6 3.96 6.30 3.07
N THR A 7 4.73 7.26 2.56
CA THR A 7 6.13 7.46 2.98
C THR A 7 6.22 7.78 4.47
N MET A 8 5.37 8.67 5.00
CA MET A 8 5.35 8.95 6.44
C MET A 8 5.03 7.73 7.29
N TYR A 9 4.02 6.94 6.92
CA TYR A 9 3.68 5.73 7.68
C TYR A 9 4.79 4.66 7.61
N ALA A 10 5.48 4.53 6.47
CA ALA A 10 6.64 3.66 6.36
C ALA A 10 7.76 4.10 7.30
N LEU A 11 8.11 5.39 7.32
CA LEU A 11 9.12 5.93 8.24
C LEU A 11 8.69 5.81 9.71
N PHE A 12 7.40 5.97 10.00
CA PHE A 12 6.86 5.75 11.33
C PHE A 12 7.05 4.29 11.78
N ALA A 13 6.78 3.31 10.93
CA ALA A 13 6.98 1.90 11.26
C ALA A 13 8.46 1.59 11.57
N VAL A 14 9.39 2.11 10.75
CA VAL A 14 10.85 1.98 10.99
C VAL A 14 11.24 2.57 12.35
N HIS A 15 10.68 3.73 12.72
CA HIS A 15 11.01 4.35 13.99
C HIS A 15 10.37 3.61 15.19
N LEU A 16 9.12 3.17 15.04
CA LEU A 16 8.41 2.41 16.07
C LEU A 16 9.12 1.09 16.36
N ASP A 17 9.59 0.41 15.32
CA ASP A 17 10.34 -0.83 15.44
C ASP A 17 11.60 -0.64 16.31
N ARG A 18 12.40 0.39 16.00
CA ARG A 18 13.59 0.76 16.78
C ARG A 18 13.29 1.04 18.26
N LEU A 19 12.11 1.59 18.56
CA LEU A 19 11.70 1.86 19.95
C LEU A 19 11.21 0.59 20.65
N GLY A 20 10.60 -0.33 19.90
CA GLY A 20 10.00 -1.56 20.40
C GLY A 20 10.97 -2.72 20.59
N GLU A 21 12.17 -2.64 20.03
CA GLU A 21 13.19 -3.71 20.04
C GLU A 21 13.46 -4.27 21.45
N GLN A 22 13.64 -3.40 22.45
CA GLN A 22 13.93 -3.81 23.83
C GLN A 22 12.75 -4.52 24.51
N GLU A 23 11.54 -4.30 23.99
CA GLU A 23 10.29 -4.90 24.48
C GLU A 23 9.87 -6.12 23.62
N GLY A 24 10.70 -6.54 22.65
CA GLY A 24 10.39 -7.61 21.72
C GLY A 24 9.23 -7.28 20.76
N ILE A 25 8.97 -5.99 20.53
CA ILE A 25 7.93 -5.53 19.59
C ILE A 25 8.57 -5.32 18.22
N GLN A 26 7.99 -5.97 17.21
CA GLN A 26 8.34 -5.77 15.80
C GLN A 26 7.30 -4.88 15.11
N ALA A 27 7.74 -3.90 14.32
CA ALA A 27 6.87 -3.07 13.51
C ALA A 27 7.22 -3.12 12.01
N VAL A 28 6.19 -3.27 11.20
CA VAL A 28 6.27 -3.32 9.74
C VAL A 28 5.18 -2.45 9.13
N PHE A 29 5.41 -1.96 7.91
CA PHE A 29 4.43 -1.18 7.18
C PHE A 29 3.78 -2.03 6.08
N LEU A 30 2.46 -1.97 5.96
CA LEU A 30 1.74 -2.66 4.90
C LEU A 30 0.86 -1.70 4.10
N HIS A 31 0.86 -1.90 2.78
CA HIS A 31 -0.08 -1.25 1.88
C HIS A 31 -1.08 -2.30 1.35
N ARG A 32 -2.38 -2.07 1.58
CA ARG A 32 -3.44 -3.01 1.15
C ARG A 32 -3.70 -3.02 -0.36
N GLY A 33 -3.03 -2.16 -1.12
CA GLY A 33 -3.29 -1.95 -2.55
C GLY A 33 -4.47 -1.02 -2.80
N LYS A 34 -4.83 -0.86 -4.07
CA LYS A 34 -5.97 -0.05 -4.51
C LYS A 34 -7.24 -0.89 -4.34
N ILE A 35 -8.13 -0.47 -3.45
CA ILE A 35 -9.40 -1.18 -3.19
C ILE A 35 -10.53 -0.16 -3.25
N LEU A 36 -11.55 -0.44 -4.06
CA LEU A 36 -12.80 0.30 -4.02
C LEU A 36 -13.59 -0.18 -2.81
N THR A 37 -13.72 0.69 -1.82
CA THR A 37 -14.45 0.42 -0.58
C THR A 37 -15.54 1.49 -0.42
N PRO A 38 -16.38 1.40 0.63
CA PRO A 38 -17.26 2.52 0.94
C PRO A 38 -16.54 3.84 1.25
N LEU A 39 -15.20 3.89 1.40
CA LEU A 39 -14.44 5.14 1.60
C LEU A 39 -14.71 6.16 0.49
N GLN A 40 -14.92 5.71 -0.74
CA GLN A 40 -15.16 6.54 -1.90
C GLN A 40 -16.64 6.97 -2.07
N ARG A 41 -17.56 6.59 -1.17
CA ARG A 41 -19.03 6.80 -1.30
C ARG A 41 -19.47 8.27 -1.45
N HIS A 42 -18.62 9.22 -1.06
CA HIS A 42 -18.90 10.65 -1.16
C HIS A 42 -18.28 11.29 -2.42
N LEU A 43 -17.56 10.52 -3.23
CA LEU A 43 -17.05 10.95 -4.53
C LEU A 43 -18.12 10.69 -5.59
N ARG A 44 -18.38 11.68 -6.43
CA ARG A 44 -19.20 11.52 -7.63
C ARG A 44 -18.44 10.66 -8.64
N GLN A 45 -19.18 9.96 -9.50
CA GLN A 45 -18.59 9.08 -10.52
C GLN A 45 -17.53 9.79 -11.37
N HIS A 46 -17.81 11.01 -11.83
CA HIS A 46 -16.87 11.75 -12.67
C HIS A 46 -15.57 12.11 -11.93
N GLU A 47 -15.61 12.32 -10.61
CA GLU A 47 -14.42 12.57 -9.79
C GLU A 47 -13.58 11.30 -9.65
N MET A 48 -14.23 10.16 -9.46
CA MET A 48 -13.56 8.85 -9.42
C MET A 48 -12.95 8.48 -10.77
N THR A 49 -13.61 8.80 -11.88
CA THR A 49 -13.09 8.61 -13.23
C THR A 49 -11.92 9.56 -13.52
N ALA A 50 -12.02 10.84 -13.16
CA ALA A 50 -10.94 11.82 -13.30
C ALA A 50 -9.69 11.44 -12.48
N ALA A 51 -9.89 10.80 -11.32
CA ALA A 51 -8.80 10.29 -10.49
C ALA A 51 -8.23 8.93 -10.97
N GLY A 52 -8.73 8.37 -12.08
CA GLY A 52 -8.30 7.07 -12.60
C GLY A 52 -8.76 5.86 -11.76
N GLY A 53 -9.77 6.04 -10.92
CA GLY A 53 -10.36 4.97 -10.11
C GLY A 53 -11.37 4.12 -10.88
N LEU A 54 -12.24 4.75 -11.67
CA LEU A 54 -13.30 4.09 -12.42
C LEU A 54 -13.27 4.42 -13.92
N ASP A 55 -13.67 3.48 -14.77
CA ASP A 55 -13.89 3.69 -16.20
C ASP A 55 -15.25 4.36 -16.48
N VAL A 56 -15.56 4.55 -17.76
CA VAL A 56 -16.84 5.14 -18.22
C VAL A 56 -18.06 4.30 -17.86
N ASN A 57 -17.87 3.02 -17.57
CA ASN A 57 -18.93 2.07 -17.22
C ASN A 57 -19.06 1.87 -15.70
N GLY A 58 -18.30 2.61 -14.89
CA GLY A 58 -18.30 2.48 -13.43
C GLY A 58 -17.54 1.26 -12.90
N LYS A 59 -16.71 0.62 -13.72
CA LYS A 59 -15.82 -0.48 -13.32
C LYS A 59 -14.44 0.06 -12.93
N PRO A 60 -13.62 -0.67 -12.15
CA PRO A 60 -12.25 -0.27 -11.88
C PRO A 60 -11.49 0.02 -13.19
N ALA A 61 -10.89 1.20 -13.31
CA ALA A 61 -10.14 1.59 -14.51
C ALA A 61 -8.77 0.89 -14.60
N ASP A 62 -8.24 0.44 -13.47
CA ASP A 62 -6.93 -0.20 -13.36
C ASP A 62 -7.12 -1.70 -13.00
N PRO A 63 -6.59 -2.64 -13.79
CA PRO A 63 -6.72 -4.07 -13.51
C PRO A 63 -6.00 -4.52 -12.22
N THR A 64 -5.14 -3.67 -11.64
CA THR A 64 -4.45 -3.94 -10.37
C THR A 64 -5.28 -3.65 -9.13
N PHE A 65 -6.53 -3.19 -9.28
CA PHE A 65 -7.45 -3.07 -8.15
C PHE A 65 -7.66 -4.44 -7.49
N LYS A 66 -7.55 -4.45 -6.17
CA LYS A 66 -7.73 -5.63 -5.33
C LYS A 66 -9.14 -5.68 -4.77
N THR A 67 -9.61 -6.89 -4.46
CA THR A 67 -10.83 -7.09 -3.68
C THR A 67 -10.60 -6.73 -2.21
N THR A 68 -11.67 -6.46 -1.47
CA THR A 68 -11.60 -6.25 -0.02
C THR A 68 -10.98 -7.45 0.69
N GLN A 69 -11.30 -8.67 0.25
CA GLN A 69 -10.78 -9.92 0.79
C GLN A 69 -9.27 -10.04 0.57
N GLN A 70 -8.76 -9.66 -0.61
CA GLN A 70 -7.31 -9.63 -0.86
C GLN A 70 -6.60 -8.60 0.03
N GLY A 71 -7.22 -7.44 0.27
CA GLY A 71 -6.70 -6.44 1.21
C GLY A 71 -6.64 -6.94 2.66
N ALA A 72 -7.70 -7.64 3.10
CA ALA A 72 -7.76 -8.23 4.43
C ALA A 72 -6.75 -9.38 4.59
N ALA A 73 -6.61 -10.24 3.57
CA ALA A 73 -5.63 -11.31 3.55
C ALA A 73 -4.19 -10.78 3.73
N ASN A 74 -3.86 -9.65 3.09
CA ASN A 74 -2.55 -9.01 3.27
C ASN A 74 -2.29 -8.62 4.73
N GLN A 75 -3.31 -8.09 5.43
CA GLN A 75 -3.17 -7.72 6.83
C GLN A 75 -2.99 -8.93 7.73
N ILE A 76 -3.75 -10.00 7.53
CA ILE A 76 -3.60 -11.25 8.28
C ILE A 76 -2.21 -11.83 8.04
N TRP A 77 -1.80 -11.94 6.77
CA TRP A 77 -0.48 -12.43 6.41
C TRP A 77 0.64 -11.61 7.08
N THR A 78 0.54 -10.27 7.06
CA THR A 78 1.54 -9.42 7.72
C THR A 78 1.59 -9.64 9.24
N ALA A 79 0.46 -9.97 9.86
CA ALA A 79 0.40 -10.20 11.31
C ALA A 79 0.86 -11.60 11.74
N THR A 80 0.84 -12.60 10.85
CA THR A 80 1.01 -14.01 11.23
C THR A 80 2.08 -14.76 10.45
N SER A 81 2.68 -14.16 9.41
CA SER A 81 3.65 -14.85 8.57
C SER A 81 5.01 -14.92 9.25
N SER A 82 5.53 -16.15 9.43
CA SER A 82 6.90 -16.36 9.90
C SER A 82 7.97 -15.82 8.93
N GLN A 83 7.61 -15.53 7.67
CA GLN A 83 8.51 -14.89 6.71
C GLN A 83 8.89 -13.45 7.11
N LEU A 84 8.20 -12.87 8.10
CA LEU A 84 8.50 -11.54 8.62
C LEU A 84 9.39 -11.58 9.86
N GLU A 85 9.70 -12.74 10.43
CA GLU A 85 10.61 -12.84 11.57
C GLU A 85 11.98 -12.27 11.20
N GLY A 86 12.47 -11.27 11.94
CA GLY A 86 13.74 -10.58 11.65
C GLY A 86 13.71 -9.70 10.39
N MET A 87 12.52 -9.36 9.89
CA MET A 87 12.31 -8.48 8.73
C MET A 87 11.71 -7.15 9.16
N GLU A 88 12.29 -6.53 10.19
CA GLU A 88 11.89 -5.23 10.74
C GLU A 88 11.84 -4.14 9.67
N GLY A 89 10.91 -3.19 9.80
CA GLY A 89 10.82 -2.03 8.88
C GLY A 89 10.44 -2.37 7.43
N SER A 90 10.14 -3.63 7.12
CA SER A 90 9.77 -4.09 5.77
C SER A 90 8.47 -3.47 5.27
N TYR A 91 8.41 -3.23 3.95
CA TYR A 91 7.18 -2.86 3.25
C TYR A 91 6.48 -4.12 2.72
N CYS A 92 5.22 -4.32 3.10
CA CYS A 92 4.43 -5.48 2.71
C CYS A 92 3.30 -5.12 1.75
N GLU A 93 3.15 -5.86 0.65
CA GLU A 93 2.04 -5.68 -0.29
C GLU A 93 1.66 -6.96 -1.03
N GLY A 94 0.43 -7.44 -0.79
CA GLY A 94 -0.12 -8.61 -1.48
C GLY A 94 0.41 -9.93 -0.95
N CYS A 95 0.44 -10.09 0.37
CA CYS A 95 0.91 -11.27 1.10
C CYS A 95 2.38 -11.60 0.82
N LYS A 96 3.21 -10.55 0.70
CA LYS A 96 4.66 -10.65 0.47
C LYS A 96 5.35 -9.37 0.93
N ILE A 97 6.64 -9.50 1.22
CA ILE A 97 7.57 -8.38 1.31
C ILE A 97 7.78 -7.86 -0.12
N ALA A 98 7.60 -6.55 -0.33
CA ALA A 98 7.73 -5.98 -1.67
C ALA A 98 9.20 -5.86 -2.07
N SER A 99 9.47 -6.16 -3.34
CA SER A 99 10.77 -5.88 -3.96
C SER A 99 10.86 -4.42 -4.37
N LEU A 100 12.10 -3.92 -4.49
CA LEU A 100 12.36 -2.63 -5.10
C LEU A 100 11.92 -2.65 -6.57
N ASP A 101 11.39 -1.52 -7.03
CA ASP A 101 11.08 -1.33 -8.43
C ASP A 101 12.36 -0.92 -9.18
N GLU A 102 12.91 -1.86 -9.93
CA GLU A 102 14.12 -1.68 -10.74
C GLU A 102 13.79 -1.37 -12.22
N SER A 103 12.53 -1.15 -12.56
CA SER A 103 12.12 -0.88 -13.95
C SER A 103 12.56 0.51 -14.43
N GLU A 104 12.89 0.59 -15.72
CA GLU A 104 13.20 1.86 -16.40
C GLU A 104 12.32 2.02 -17.66
N PRO A 105 11.39 3.01 -17.69
CA PRO A 105 11.06 3.93 -16.61
C PRO A 105 10.33 3.23 -15.45
N PRO A 106 10.39 3.79 -14.21
CA PRO A 106 9.74 3.20 -13.05
C PRO A 106 8.24 3.03 -13.25
N SER A 107 7.67 2.01 -12.59
CA SER A 107 6.25 1.64 -12.68
C SER A 107 5.30 2.71 -12.11
N TYR A 108 5.84 3.69 -11.38
CA TYR A 108 5.12 4.82 -10.82
C TYR A 108 5.61 6.14 -11.41
N ARG A 109 4.67 7.07 -11.65
CA ARG A 109 5.02 8.45 -11.98
C ARG A 109 5.23 9.24 -10.69
N CYS A 110 6.46 9.69 -10.45
CA CYS A 110 6.74 10.70 -9.44
C CYS A 110 6.69 12.08 -10.12
N PRO A 111 5.71 12.95 -9.79
CA PRO A 111 5.65 14.30 -10.37
C PRO A 111 6.90 15.14 -10.08
N ALA A 112 7.64 14.81 -9.01
CA ALA A 112 8.86 15.52 -8.61
C ALA A 112 10.13 15.07 -9.37
N LEU A 113 10.07 13.96 -10.11
CA LEU A 113 11.19 13.44 -10.93
C LEU A 113 10.96 13.62 -12.43
N CYS A 114 9.83 14.20 -12.85
CA CYS A 114 9.64 14.68 -14.21
C CYS A 114 10.42 15.99 -14.41
N ARG A 115 11.72 15.89 -14.67
CA ARG A 115 12.49 16.92 -15.39
C ARG A 115 12.78 16.43 -16.80
#